data_AF-K1UJ39-F1
#
_entry.id   AF-K1UJ39-F1
#
_cell.length_a   1.000
_cell.length_b   1.000
_cell.length_c   1.000
_cell.angle_alpha   90.00
_cell.angle_beta   90.00
_cell.angle_gamma   90.00
#
_symmetry.space_group_name_H-M   'P 1'
#
loop_
_entity.id
_entity.type
_entity.pdbx_description
1 polymer ?
#
loop_
_entity_poly.entity_id
_entity_poly.type
_entity_poly.pdbx_seq_one_letter_code
_entity_poly.pdbx_strand_id
1 'polypeptide(L)' 'MIYVGIDVAKDKHDCFITNSDGEVLFKAFTISNNLDGFNELYQKIESVMEDTTKVKVGT' A
#
# COMPACT_ATOMS: atom_id res chain seq x y z
N MET A 1 -6.93 1.79 -9.89
CA MET A 1 -5.67 1.02 -9.75
C MET A 1 -4.86 1.66 -8.63
N ILE A 2 -4.36 0.84 -7.72
CA ILE A 2 -3.40 1.27 -6.70
C ILE A 2 -1.98 1.00 -7.20
N TYR A 3 -1.06 1.87 -6.86
CA TYR A 3 0.36 1.75 -7.14
C TYR A 3 1.09 1.68 -5.83
N VAL A 4 1.93 0.65 -5.70
CA VAL A 4 2.76 0.44 -4.53
C VAL A 4 4.20 0.63 -4.97
N GLY A 5 4.86 1.66 -4.45
CA GLY A 5 6.30 1.84 -4.63
C GLY A 5 7.03 1.24 -3.44
N ILE A 6 8.03 0.41 -3.72
CA ILE A 6 8.85 -0.25 -2.71
C ILE A 6 10.30 0.13 -3.00
N ASP A 7 10.91 0.86 -2.08
CA ASP A 7 12.34 1.14 -2.07
C ASP A 7 13.03 0.11 -1.17
N VAL A 8 13.80 -0.78 -1.79
CA VAL A 8 14.37 -1.94 -1.12
C VAL A 8 15.72 -1.58 -0.53
N ALA A 9 15.86 -1.61 0.79
CA ALA A 9 17.14 -1.45 1.47
C ALA A 9 17.56 -2.71 2.23
N LYS A 10 18.83 -2.76 2.65
CA LYS A 10 19.46 -3.96 3.23
C LYS A 10 18.75 -4.48 4.48
N ASP A 11 18.29 -3.57 5.32
CA ASP A 11 17.70 -3.87 6.63
C ASP A 11 16.20 -3.54 6.69
N LYS A 12 15.76 -2.56 5.90
CA LYS A 12 14.41 -2.00 5.93
C LYS A 12 14.00 -1.54 4.53
N HIS A 13 12.73 -1.66 4.18
CA HIS A 13 12.20 -1.21 2.89
C HIS A 13 11.25 -0.05 3.12
N ASP A 14 11.38 1.01 2.33
CA ASP A 14 10.47 2.14 2.38
C ASP A 14 9.37 1.97 1.33
N CYS A 15 8.14 1.82 1.79
CA CYS A 15 6.97 1.53 0.98
C CYS A 15 6.04 2.75 0.95
N PHE A 16 5.45 3.05 -0.20
CA PHE A 16 4.38 4.04 -0.32
C PHE A 16 3.26 3.53 -1.22
N ILE A 17 2.03 3.95 -0.95
CA ILE A 17 0.86 3.54 -1.73
C ILE A 17 0.15 4.78 -2.25
N THR A 18 -0.05 4.85 -3.56
CA THR A 18 -0.74 5.94 -4.25
C THR A 18 -1.82 5.39 -5.17
N ASN A 19 -2.89 6.13 -5.40
CA ASN A 19 -3.88 5.77 -6.41
C ASN A 19 -3.47 6.33 -7.79
N SER A 20 -4.21 5.94 -8.83
CA SER A 20 -4.03 6.45 -10.19
C SER A 20 -4.38 7.94 -10.36
N ASP A 21 -5.04 8.54 -9.37
CA ASP A 21 -5.41 9.96 -9.35
C ASP A 21 -4.26 10.83 -8.81
N GLY A 22 -3.19 10.21 -8.28
CA GLY A 22 -2.08 10.91 -7.63
C GLY A 22 -2.33 11.20 -6.14
N GLU A 23 -3.40 10.67 -5.57
CA GLU A 23 -3.67 10.75 -4.14
C GLU A 23 -2.88 9.67 -3.39
N VAL A 24 -2.16 10.12 -2.36
CA VAL A 24 -1.40 9.25 -1.48
C VAL A 24 -2.36 8.55 -0.52
N LEU A 25 -2.69 7.29 -0.83
CA LEU A 25 -3.54 6.44 0.02
C LEU A 25 -2.83 6.08 1.32
N PHE A 26 -1.53 5.78 1.25
CA PHE A 26 -0.67 5.62 2.42
C PHE A 26 0.62 6.42 2.24
N LYS A 27 0.91 7.26 3.22
CA LYS A 27 2.21 7.94 3.34
C LYS A 27 3.34 6.92 3.40
N ALA A 28 4.53 7.33 2.97
CA ALA A 28 5.73 6.49 3.05
C ALA A 28 5.88 5.89 4.45
N PHE A 29 5.96 4.57 4.51
CA PHE A 29 6.15 3.78 5.72
C PHE A 29 7.28 2.80 5.51
N THR A 30 8.05 2.58 6.58
CA THR A 30 9.19 1.69 6.53
C THR A 30 8.81 0.33 7.09
N ILE A 31 9.02 -0.74 6.32
CA ILE A 31 8.87 -2.13 6.75
C ILE A 31 10.25 -2.74 7.02
N SER A 32 10.33 -3.68 7.95
CA SER A 32 11.57 -4.46 8.12
C SER A 32 11.72 -5.48 7.00
N ASN A 33 12.96 -5.84 6.65
CA ASN A 33 13.24 -6.90 5.68
C ASN A 33 13.00 -8.31 6.27
N ASN A 34 11.78 -8.56 6.73
CA ASN A 34 11.33 -9.81 7.35
C ASN A 34 9.89 -10.11 6.92
N LEU A 35 9.45 -11.35 7.15
CA LEU A 35 8.07 -11.79 6.83
C LEU A 35 7.01 -10.89 7.46
N ASP A 36 7.24 -10.45 8.70
CA ASP A 36 6.34 -9.56 9.43
C ASP A 36 6.15 -8.21 8.73
N GLY A 37 7.24 -7.60 8.26
CA GLY A 37 7.20 -6.35 7.50
C GLY A 37 6.47 -6.50 6.16
N PHE A 38 6.63 -7.65 5.50
CA PHE A 38 5.86 -7.98 4.31
C PHE A 38 4.37 -8.20 4.61
N ASN A 39 4.03 -8.81 5.74
CA ASN A 39 2.65 -9.02 6.17
C ASN A 39 1.95 -7.68 6.50
N GLU A 40 2.66 -6.75 7.15
CA GLU A 40 2.23 -5.36 7.36
C GLU A 40 1.92 -4.65 6.03
N LEU A 41 2.81 -4.77 5.03
CA LEU A 41 2.58 -4.23 3.69
C LEU A 41 1.33 -4.86 3.05
N TYR A 42 1.21 -6.18 3.11
CA TYR A 42 0.09 -6.93 2.54
C TYR A 42 -1.25 -6.51 3.17
N GLN A 43 -1.32 -6.41 4.49
CA GLN A 43 -2.52 -5.98 5.21
C GLN A 43 -2.93 -4.53 4.87
N LYS A 44 -1.97 -3.62 4.70
CA LYS A 44 -2.26 -2.25 4.23
C LYS A 44 -2.82 -2.24 2.82
N ILE A 45 -2.26 -3.06 1.92
CA ILE A 45 -2.73 -3.21 0.54
C ILE A 45 -4.16 -3.79 0.52
N GLU A 46 -4.43 -4.84 1.30
CA GLU A 46 -5.78 -5.42 1.41
C GLU A 46 -6.79 -4.38 1.92
N SER A 47 -6.45 -3.61 2.95
CA SER A 47 -7.32 -2.56 3.49
C SER A 47 -7.69 -1.53 2.41
N VAL A 48 -6.72 -1.03 1.62
CA VAL A 48 -7.04 -0.07 0.55
C VAL A 48 -7.74 -0.70 -0.64
N MET A 49 -7.53 -1.99 -0.89
CA MET A 49 -8.19 -2.70 -1.98
C MET A 49 -9.68 -2.93 -1.68
N GLU A 50 -10.02 -3.27 -0.43
CA GLU A 50 -11.41 -3.33 0.03
C GLU A 50 -12.11 -1.97 -0.06
N ASP A 51 -11.45 -0.89 0.36
CA ASP A 51 -11.98 0.47 0.24
C ASP A 51 -12.21 0.89 -1.22
N THR A 52 -11.41 0.39 -2.19
CA THR A 52 -11.61 0.68 -3.62
C THR A 52 -12.73 -0.16 -4.25
N THR A 53 -13.18 -1.24 -3.59
CA THR A 53 -14.30 -2.08 -4.04
C THR A 53 -15.65 -1.58 -3.51
N LYS A 54 -15.65 -0.62 -2.58
CA LYS A 54 -16.82 0.13 -2.16
C LYS A 54 -16.84 1.49 -2.86
N VAL A 55 -17.95 1.80 -3.54
CA VAL A 55 -18.31 3.08 -4.21
C VAL A 55 -17.90 3.10 -5.70
N LYS A 56 -18.81 3.01 -6.69
CA LYS A 56 -20.21 3.50 -6.80
C LYS A 56 -21.16 2.44 -7.38
N VAL A 57 -22.36 2.36 -6.79
CA VAL A 57 -23.58 1.91 -7.48
C VAL A 57 -24.03 3.03 -8.41
N GLY A 58 -24.06 2.78 -9.71
CA GLY A 58 -24.77 3.62 -10.67
C GLY A 58 -26.19 3.10 -10.83
N THR A 59 -27.18 3.93 -10.52
CA THR A 59 -28.58 3.69 -10.91
C THR A 59 -28.81 4.08 -12.36
#